data_AF-A0A849H019-F1
#
_entry.id   AF-A0A849H019-F1
#
_cell.length_a   1.000
_cell.length_b   1.000
_cell.length_c   1.000
_cell.angle_alpha   90.00
_cell.angle_beta   90.00
_cell.angle_gamma   90.00
#
_symmetry.space_group_name_H-M   'P 1'
#
loop_
_entity.id
_entity.type
_entity.pdbx_description
1 polymer ?
#
loop_
_entity_poly.entity_id
_entity_poly.type
_entity_poly.pdbx_seq_one_letter_code
_entity_poly.pdbx_strand_id
1 'polypeptide(L)'
;MHGPRLGRRAGRIGLRRFPCDFRNAPLSISCLYSHENPNRPSGGRPSPPLRRSTVLKEFKEFAVKGNMLDMAVGIIIGAAFGTIIKSLVDDVIMPPIGMMLGGVDFKEFFLTLGDPAGAPFTTLAAAQEAGAVTINYGLFINALISFIIVAFAVFMVVRSFNRMKKEEEVAEEAPAEPEPTAEETLLTEIRDLLKAQG
;
A
#
# COMPACT_ATOMS: atom_id res chain seq x y z
N MET A 1 73.43 -26.11 -42.32
CA MET A 1 73.23 -25.77 -40.88
C MET A 1 71.92 -25.00 -40.76
N HIS A 2 70.85 -25.73 -40.49
CA HIS A 2 69.47 -25.25 -40.41
C HIS A 2 68.90 -25.79 -39.09
N GLY A 3 68.51 -24.92 -38.17
CA GLY A 3 67.83 -25.30 -36.93
C GLY A 3 66.32 -25.31 -37.12
N PRO A 4 65.58 -26.33 -36.61
CA PRO A 4 64.13 -26.31 -36.59
C PRO A 4 63.50 -26.25 -35.18
N ARG A 5 62.44 -25.44 -35.11
CA ARG A 5 61.11 -25.64 -34.50
C ARG A 5 60.93 -26.11 -33.03
N LEU A 6 60.24 -25.24 -32.28
CA LEU A 6 59.02 -25.43 -31.46
C LEU A 6 58.85 -26.73 -30.64
N GLY A 7 58.71 -26.58 -29.31
CA GLY A 7 58.33 -27.66 -28.40
C GLY A 7 57.81 -27.20 -27.03
N ARG A 8 56.48 -27.03 -26.96
CA ARG A 8 55.55 -27.19 -25.81
C ARG A 8 56.15 -27.38 -24.40
N ARG A 9 55.72 -26.53 -23.45
CA ARG A 9 55.42 -26.97 -22.08
C ARG A 9 53.99 -26.60 -21.72
N ALA A 10 53.16 -27.63 -21.61
CA ALA A 10 51.80 -27.58 -21.08
C ALA A 10 51.88 -27.45 -19.55
N GLY A 11 51.58 -26.26 -19.04
CA GLY A 11 51.30 -26.01 -17.62
C GLY A 11 49.83 -26.30 -17.34
N ARG A 12 49.58 -27.48 -16.77
CA ARG A 12 48.28 -27.99 -16.35
C ARG A 12 47.75 -27.16 -15.18
N ILE A 13 46.95 -26.13 -15.45
CA ILE A 13 46.23 -25.36 -14.42
C ILE A 13 44.83 -25.99 -14.28
N GLY A 14 44.61 -26.63 -13.13
CA GLY A 14 43.34 -27.26 -12.79
C GLY A 14 42.22 -26.24 -12.69
N LEU A 15 41.33 -26.23 -13.68
CA LEU A 15 40.00 -25.63 -13.58
C LEU A 15 39.19 -26.45 -12.57
N ARG A 16 39.27 -26.12 -11.28
CA ARG A 16 38.24 -26.50 -10.33
C ARG A 16 36.99 -25.70 -10.66
N ARG A 17 36.08 -26.32 -11.43
CA ARG A 17 34.68 -25.91 -11.51
C ARG A 17 34.10 -25.98 -10.09
N PHE A 18 33.96 -24.82 -9.44
CA PHE A 18 33.01 -24.70 -8.34
C PHE A 18 31.60 -24.68 -8.95
N PRO A 19 30.72 -25.63 -8.62
CA PRO A 19 29.33 -25.56 -9.03
C PRO A 19 28.68 -24.39 -8.28
N CYS A 20 28.18 -23.40 -9.02
CA CYS A 20 27.22 -22.44 -8.49
C CYS A 20 25.88 -23.18 -8.35
N ASP A 21 25.69 -23.83 -7.21
CA ASP A 21 24.41 -24.41 -6.83
C ASP A 21 23.48 -23.26 -6.39
N PHE A 22 22.52 -22.92 -7.27
CA PHE A 22 21.62 -21.77 -7.14
C PHE A 22 20.47 -22.02 -6.15
N ARG A 23 20.47 -23.15 -5.43
CA ARG A 23 19.30 -23.62 -4.69
C ARG A 23 19.30 -23.32 -3.19
N ASN A 24 20.36 -22.70 -2.64
CA ASN A 24 20.40 -22.36 -1.21
C ASN A 24 21.38 -21.22 -0.87
N ALA A 25 21.07 -19.99 -1.30
CA ALA A 25 21.87 -18.81 -0.97
C ALA A 25 21.30 -18.09 0.28
N PRO A 26 22.03 -18.03 1.41
CA PRO A 26 21.72 -17.07 2.46
C PRO A 26 22.06 -15.65 1.97
N LEU A 27 21.23 -14.71 2.39
CA LEU A 27 21.32 -13.26 2.16
C LEU A 27 22.71 -12.70 2.51
N SER A 28 23.64 -12.75 1.56
CA SER A 28 24.80 -11.85 1.54
C SER A 28 25.09 -11.49 0.09
N ILE A 29 24.39 -10.44 -0.36
CA ILE A 29 24.67 -9.75 -1.63
C ILE A 29 25.98 -8.99 -1.42
N SER A 30 27.09 -9.70 -1.49
CA SER A 30 28.44 -9.14 -1.59
C SER A 30 29.27 -10.03 -2.50
N CYS A 31 28.87 -10.06 -3.77
CA CYS A 31 29.72 -10.54 -4.85
C CYS A 31 29.57 -9.60 -6.06
N LEU A 32 29.66 -8.29 -5.81
CA LEU A 32 29.97 -7.32 -6.83
C LEU A 32 31.49 -7.37 -7.04
N TYR A 33 31.85 -8.17 -8.04
CA TYR A 33 32.99 -8.05 -8.94
C TYR A 33 33.76 -6.72 -8.81
N SER A 34 34.73 -6.67 -7.89
CA SER A 34 35.65 -5.55 -7.74
C SER A 34 36.86 -5.81 -8.63
N HIS A 35 36.85 -5.26 -9.84
CA HIS A 35 38.02 -5.25 -10.71
C HIS A 35 38.93 -4.11 -10.25
N GLU A 36 39.85 -4.40 -9.32
CA GLU A 36 40.84 -3.43 -8.82
C GLU A 36 41.83 -3.08 -9.94
N ASN A 37 41.88 -1.81 -10.34
CA ASN A 37 42.79 -1.31 -11.38
C ASN A 37 44.13 -0.90 -10.74
N PRO A 38 45.28 -1.51 -11.12
CA PRO A 38 46.59 -1.24 -10.51
C PRO A 38 47.19 0.15 -10.83
N ASN A 39 46.53 0.97 -11.65
CA ASN A 39 46.98 2.34 -12.01
C ASN A 39 46.04 3.44 -11.49
N ARG A 40 45.46 3.30 -10.28
CA ARG A 40 44.79 4.44 -9.63
C ARG A 40 45.82 5.32 -8.90
N PRO A 41 46.03 6.58 -9.31
CA PRO A 41 46.81 7.51 -8.50
C PRO A 41 46.09 7.72 -7.16
N SER A 42 46.83 7.58 -6.07
CA SER A 42 46.40 7.83 -4.68
C SER A 42 46.22 9.33 -4.41
N GLY A 43 45.38 9.98 -5.21
CA GLY A 43 44.87 11.30 -4.89
C GLY A 43 43.89 11.16 -3.74
N GLY A 44 44.26 11.65 -2.56
CA GLY A 44 43.37 11.77 -1.41
C GLY A 44 42.11 12.49 -1.84
N ARG A 45 40.99 11.76 -1.88
CA ARG A 45 39.70 12.39 -2.15
C ARG A 45 39.41 13.30 -0.97
N PRO A 46 39.18 14.61 -1.17
CA PRO A 46 38.69 15.44 -0.08
C PRO A 46 37.39 14.81 0.43
N SER A 47 37.33 14.54 1.73
CA SER A 47 36.09 14.15 2.40
C SER A 47 35.06 15.24 2.09
N PRO A 48 33.88 14.91 1.56
CA PRO A 48 32.84 15.93 1.39
C PRO A 48 32.57 16.56 2.75
N PRO A 49 32.37 17.89 2.82
CA PRO A 49 31.99 18.52 4.08
C PRO A 49 30.70 17.85 4.58
N LEU A 50 30.68 17.43 5.84
CA LEU A 50 29.49 16.90 6.51
C LEU A 50 28.43 18.01 6.51
N ARG A 51 27.60 18.05 5.46
CA ARG A 51 26.50 18.99 5.33
C ARG A 51 25.53 18.62 6.44
N ARG A 52 25.54 19.40 7.52
CA ARG A 52 24.66 19.26 8.68
C ARG A 52 23.23 19.58 8.23
N SER A 53 22.60 18.67 7.50
CA SER A 53 21.17 18.65 7.30
C SER A 53 20.57 18.36 8.67
N THR A 54 19.90 19.37 9.22
CA THR A 54 19.07 19.19 10.40
C THR A 54 17.99 18.17 10.03
N VAL A 55 17.65 17.23 10.92
CA VAL A 55 16.63 16.18 10.70
C VAL A 55 15.34 16.72 10.05
N LEU A 56 14.97 17.97 10.33
CA LEU A 56 13.85 18.68 9.72
C LEU A 56 13.98 18.90 8.19
N LYS A 57 15.19 19.15 7.70
CA LYS A 57 15.47 19.30 6.25
C LYS A 57 15.36 17.95 5.54
N GLU A 58 15.88 16.90 6.16
CA GLU A 58 15.80 15.52 5.64
C GLU A 58 14.36 15.01 5.65
N PHE A 59 13.60 15.33 6.70
CA PHE A 59 12.17 15.02 6.79
C PHE A 59 11.35 15.79 5.74
N LYS A 60 11.65 17.07 5.50
CA LYS A 60 11.01 17.85 4.43
C LYS A 60 11.32 17.27 3.05
N GLU A 61 12.58 16.95 2.75
CA GLU A 61 12.97 16.33 1.48
C GLU A 61 12.33 14.95 1.29
N PHE A 62 12.12 14.20 2.37
CA PHE A 62 11.41 12.92 2.37
C PHE A 62 9.88 13.08 2.19
N ALA A 63 9.25 14.03 2.86
CA ALA A 63 7.81 14.29 2.77
C ALA A 63 7.41 14.85 1.39
N VAL A 64 8.29 15.65 0.77
CA VAL A 64 8.04 16.28 -0.54
C VAL A 64 8.22 15.31 -1.71
N LYS A 65 8.65 14.06 -1.47
CA LYS A 65 8.71 13.00 -2.51
C LYS A 65 7.34 12.62 -3.13
N GLY A 66 6.26 13.32 -2.77
CA GLY A 66 4.93 13.27 -3.41
C GLY A 66 4.14 12.02 -3.07
N ASN A 67 4.65 10.86 -3.48
CA ASN A 67 3.99 9.57 -3.35
C ASN A 67 3.64 9.16 -1.91
N MET A 68 4.37 9.66 -0.90
CA MET A 68 4.08 9.35 0.50
C MET A 68 3.04 10.27 1.12
N LEU A 69 3.01 11.55 0.74
CA LEU A 69 2.12 12.53 1.36
C LEU A 69 0.67 12.24 1.00
N ASP A 70 0.39 11.96 -0.27
CA ASP A 70 -0.97 11.67 -0.74
C ASP A 70 -1.51 10.36 -0.14
N MET A 71 -0.66 9.34 0.01
CA MET A 71 -1.02 8.11 0.70
C MET A 71 -1.25 8.32 2.20
N ALA A 72 -0.41 9.12 2.87
CA ALA A 72 -0.55 9.41 4.29
C ALA A 72 -1.85 10.17 4.58
N VAL A 73 -2.17 11.18 3.77
CA VAL A 73 -3.43 11.94 3.90
C VAL A 73 -4.64 11.02 3.66
N GLY A 74 -4.58 10.15 2.64
CA GLY A 74 -5.65 9.19 2.36
C GLY A 74 -5.94 8.22 3.52
N ILE A 75 -4.92 7.69 4.19
CA ILE A 75 -5.09 6.79 5.33
C ILE A 75 -5.67 7.52 6.54
N ILE A 76 -5.19 8.71 6.85
CA ILE A 76 -5.64 9.49 8.01
C ILE A 76 -7.11 9.89 7.84
N ILE A 77 -7.48 10.39 6.66
CA ILE A 77 -8.87 10.77 6.35
C ILE A 77 -9.75 9.52 6.33
N GLY A 78 -9.29 8.41 5.75
CA GLY A 78 -10.02 7.14 5.73
C GLY A 78 -10.32 6.59 7.12
N ALA A 79 -9.33 6.63 8.02
CA ALA A 79 -9.50 6.18 9.40
C ALA A 79 -10.51 7.05 10.18
N ALA A 80 -10.39 8.37 10.05
CA ALA A 80 -11.30 9.31 10.72
C ALA A 80 -12.75 9.18 10.20
N PHE A 81 -12.93 9.07 8.88
CA PHE A 81 -14.24 8.93 8.26
C PHE A 81 -14.94 7.62 8.67
N GLY A 82 -14.19 6.52 8.80
CA GLY A 82 -14.72 5.25 9.30
C GLY A 82 -15.32 5.38 10.72
N THR A 83 -14.68 6.14 11.61
CA THR A 83 -15.22 6.40 12.96
C THR A 83 -16.49 7.23 12.92
N ILE A 84 -16.58 8.23 12.04
CA ILE A 84 -17.79 9.05 11.87
C ILE A 84 -18.98 8.19 11.43
N ILE A 85 -18.78 7.31 10.45
CA ILE A 85 -19.85 6.40 10.02
C ILE A 85 -20.21 5.44 11.15
N LYS A 86 -19.23 4.90 11.86
CA LYS A 86 -19.48 3.99 12.99
C LYS A 86 -20.33 4.64 14.07
N SER A 87 -20.02 5.88 14.49
CA SER A 87 -20.82 6.63 15.47
C SER A 87 -22.22 6.92 14.95
N LEU A 88 -22.40 7.26 13.67
CA LEU A 88 -23.74 7.40 13.10
C LEU A 88 -24.55 6.10 13.19
N VAL A 89 -23.92 4.96 12.93
CA VAL A 89 -24.60 3.66 13.05
C VAL A 89 -24.93 3.34 14.50
N ASP A 90 -23.94 3.40 15.38
CA ASP A 90 -24.05 3.01 16.78
C ASP A 90 -24.97 3.95 17.58
N ASP A 91 -24.92 5.26 17.31
CA ASP A 91 -25.57 6.28 18.15
C ASP A 91 -26.88 6.81 17.55
N VAL A 92 -27.09 6.69 16.23
CA VAL A 92 -28.29 7.26 15.56
C VAL A 92 -29.18 6.18 14.95
N ILE A 93 -28.60 5.16 14.30
CA ILE A 93 -29.37 4.12 13.61
C ILE A 93 -29.81 3.02 14.59
N MET A 94 -28.92 2.58 15.48
CA MET A 94 -29.18 1.47 16.39
C MET A 94 -30.26 1.77 17.45
N PRO A 95 -30.30 2.94 18.13
CA PRO A 95 -31.29 3.15 19.18
C PRO A 95 -32.76 3.09 18.71
N PRO A 96 -33.14 3.66 17.55
CA PRO A 96 -34.47 3.47 16.98
C PRO A 96 -34.78 2.01 16.62
N ILE A 97 -33.80 1.26 16.08
CA ILE A 97 -33.97 -0.16 15.73
C ILE A 97 -34.14 -1.00 17.00
N GLY A 98 -33.32 -0.75 18.02
CA GLY A 98 -33.40 -1.41 19.32
C GLY A 98 -34.76 -1.16 19.98
N MET A 99 -35.23 0.10 19.98
CA MET A 99 -36.54 0.45 20.51
C MET A 99 -37.68 -0.25 19.75
N MET A 100 -37.59 -0.34 18.42
CA MET A 100 -38.61 -0.98 17.58
C MET A 100 -38.65 -2.51 17.74
N LEU A 101 -37.52 -3.14 18.10
CA LEU A 101 -37.42 -4.57 18.40
C LEU A 101 -37.65 -4.91 19.88
N GLY A 102 -38.11 -3.94 20.69
CA GLY A 102 -38.47 -4.16 22.10
C GLY A 102 -37.42 -3.72 23.12
N GLY A 103 -36.57 -2.73 22.78
CA GLY A 103 -35.48 -2.24 23.64
C GLY A 103 -34.25 -3.14 23.65
N VAL A 104 -34.05 -3.92 22.58
CA VAL A 104 -33.00 -4.92 22.51
C VAL A 104 -31.73 -4.31 21.93
N ASP A 105 -30.68 -4.21 22.74
CA ASP A 105 -29.35 -3.85 22.27
C ASP A 105 -28.60 -5.10 21.82
N PHE A 106 -28.36 -5.25 20.51
CA PHE A 106 -27.69 -6.44 19.97
C PHE A 106 -26.32 -6.68 20.62
N LYS A 107 -25.67 -5.64 21.14
CA LYS A 107 -24.38 -5.73 21.84
C LYS A 107 -24.46 -6.60 23.10
N GLU A 108 -25.62 -6.66 23.77
CA GLU A 108 -25.80 -7.38 25.03
C GLU A 108 -26.10 -8.86 24.87
N PHE A 109 -26.20 -9.35 23.63
CA PHE A 109 -26.35 -10.78 23.40
C PHE A 109 -25.02 -11.52 23.53
N PHE A 110 -24.85 -12.20 24.65
CA PHE A 110 -23.72 -13.10 24.90
C PHE A 110 -24.19 -14.44 25.47
N LEU A 111 -23.36 -15.46 25.29
CA LEU A 111 -23.56 -16.80 25.82
C LEU A 111 -22.39 -17.12 26.74
N THR A 112 -22.65 -17.33 28.03
CA THR A 112 -21.62 -17.70 29.00
C THR A 112 -21.33 -19.20 28.90
N LEU A 113 -20.10 -19.57 28.56
CA LEU A 113 -19.68 -20.97 28.44
C LEU A 113 -19.04 -21.52 29.72
N GLY A 114 -18.50 -20.63 30.56
CA GLY A 114 -17.87 -20.98 31.83
C GLY A 114 -18.27 -19.98 32.88
N ASP A 115 -18.97 -20.45 33.91
CA ASP A 115 -19.48 -19.65 35.00
C ASP A 115 -18.67 -19.93 36.28
N PRO A 116 -17.85 -18.97 36.75
CA PRO A 116 -17.20 -19.09 38.06
C PRO A 116 -18.15 -18.76 39.23
N ALA A 117 -19.35 -18.22 38.99
CA ALA A 117 -20.24 -17.65 40.02
C ALA A 117 -21.65 -18.26 40.11
N GLY A 118 -22.06 -19.11 39.15
CA GLY A 118 -23.35 -19.82 39.16
C GLY A 118 -24.59 -18.93 38.96
N ALA A 119 -24.42 -17.70 38.48
CA ALA A 119 -25.49 -16.72 38.35
C ALA A 119 -25.62 -16.22 36.90
N PRO A 120 -26.84 -16.11 36.34
CA PRO A 120 -27.02 -15.51 35.03
C PRO A 120 -26.65 -14.02 35.10
N PHE A 121 -25.59 -13.64 34.40
CA PHE A 121 -25.21 -12.24 34.25
C PHE A 121 -26.22 -11.55 33.34
N THR A 122 -26.77 -10.43 33.79
CA THR A 122 -27.78 -9.67 33.05
C THR A 122 -27.18 -8.73 32.01
N THR A 123 -25.87 -8.44 32.10
CA THR A 123 -25.17 -7.56 31.16
C THR A 123 -23.80 -8.11 30.81
N LEU A 124 -23.35 -7.80 29.59
CA LEU A 124 -22.07 -8.27 29.05
C LEU A 124 -20.88 -7.73 29.84
N ALA A 125 -21.01 -6.49 30.35
CA ALA A 125 -20.02 -5.86 31.22
C ALA A 125 -19.82 -6.64 32.53
N ALA A 126 -20.92 -7.05 33.18
CA ALA A 126 -20.85 -7.81 34.44
C ALA A 126 -20.21 -9.20 34.25
N ALA A 127 -20.49 -9.85 33.12
CA ALA A 127 -19.88 -11.15 32.79
C ALA A 127 -18.38 -11.05 32.51
N GLN A 128 -17.94 -9.97 31.85
CA GLN A 128 -16.52 -9.72 31.56
C GLN A 128 -15.74 -9.36 32.82
N GLU A 129 -16.32 -8.55 33.72
CA GLU A 129 -15.71 -8.20 35.01
C GLU A 129 -15.56 -9.42 35.94
N ALA A 130 -16.52 -10.35 35.89
CA ALA A 130 -16.46 -11.61 36.63
C ALA A 130 -15.46 -12.64 36.06
N GLY A 131 -14.80 -12.33 34.94
CA GLY A 131 -13.87 -13.24 34.27
C GLY A 131 -14.55 -14.48 33.67
N ALA A 132 -15.87 -14.43 33.45
CA ALA A 132 -16.59 -15.52 32.81
C ALA A 132 -16.18 -15.61 31.33
N VAL A 133 -16.05 -16.85 30.84
CA VAL A 133 -15.75 -17.06 29.42
C VAL A 133 -17.04 -16.89 28.63
N THR A 134 -17.15 -15.80 27.87
CA THR A 134 -18.36 -15.46 27.11
C THR A 134 -18.13 -15.51 25.60
N ILE A 135 -19.11 -16.04 24.86
CA ILE A 135 -19.25 -15.87 23.42
C ILE A 135 -20.18 -14.69 23.17
N ASN A 136 -19.60 -13.58 22.71
CA ASN A 136 -20.31 -12.33 22.46
C ASN A 136 -20.77 -12.26 21.00
N TYR A 137 -21.70 -13.12 20.61
CA TYR A 137 -22.22 -13.16 19.22
C TYR A 137 -22.98 -11.87 18.86
N GLY A 138 -23.52 -11.17 19.85
CA GLY A 138 -24.14 -9.86 19.69
C GLY A 138 -23.22 -8.78 19.13
N LEU A 139 -21.98 -8.71 19.65
CA LEU A 139 -20.96 -7.80 19.13
C LEU A 139 -20.55 -8.14 17.69
N PHE A 140 -20.55 -9.44 17.34
CA PHE A 140 -20.24 -9.88 15.98
C PHE A 140 -21.34 -9.48 14.99
N ILE A 141 -22.62 -9.66 15.34
CA ILE A 141 -23.74 -9.24 14.50
C ILE A 141 -23.75 -7.71 14.32
N ASN A 142 -23.47 -6.96 15.39
CA ASN A 142 -23.29 -5.51 15.28
C ASN A 142 -22.15 -5.17 14.30
N ALA A 143 -20.98 -5.79 14.44
CA ALA A 143 -19.85 -5.56 13.54
C ALA A 143 -20.24 -5.84 12.07
N LEU A 144 -20.98 -6.91 11.79
CA LEU A 144 -21.53 -7.23 10.48
C LEU A 144 -22.47 -6.14 9.95
N ILE A 145 -23.43 -5.67 10.76
CA ILE A 145 -24.38 -4.62 10.38
C ILE A 145 -23.63 -3.32 10.10
N SER A 146 -22.71 -2.92 10.98
CA SER A 146 -21.89 -1.72 10.81
C SER A 146 -21.03 -1.78 9.53
N PHE A 147 -20.46 -2.94 9.22
CA PHE A 147 -19.70 -3.15 7.98
C PHE A 147 -20.56 -2.97 6.73
N ILE A 148 -21.78 -3.55 6.71
CA ILE A 148 -22.71 -3.40 5.59
C ILE A 148 -23.12 -1.93 5.41
N ILE A 149 -23.41 -1.22 6.51
CA ILE A 149 -23.79 0.20 6.44
C ILE A 149 -22.61 1.07 5.97
N VAL A 150 -21.40 0.83 6.47
CA VAL A 150 -20.19 1.54 6.02
C VAL A 150 -19.95 1.31 4.52
N ALA A 151 -20.05 0.06 4.06
CA ALA A 151 -19.93 -0.26 2.65
C ALA A 151 -20.99 0.47 1.80
N PHE A 152 -22.24 0.50 2.28
CA PHE A 152 -23.33 1.22 1.62
C PHE A 152 -23.12 2.75 1.61
N ALA A 153 -22.65 3.32 2.70
CA ALA A 153 -22.35 4.76 2.81
C ALA A 153 -21.23 5.17 1.86
N VAL A 154 -20.13 4.42 1.83
CA VAL A 154 -19.02 4.65 0.89
C VAL A 154 -19.51 4.52 -0.56
N PHE A 155 -20.34 3.51 -0.86
CA PHE A 155 -20.96 3.36 -2.18
C PHE A 155 -21.83 4.56 -2.57
N MET A 156 -22.63 5.09 -1.65
CA MET A 156 -23.42 6.32 -1.85
C MET A 156 -22.53 7.51 -2.20
N VAL A 157 -21.41 7.69 -1.48
CA VAL A 157 -20.45 8.77 -1.73
C VAL A 157 -19.82 8.61 -3.11
N VAL A 158 -19.30 7.42 -3.44
CA VAL A 158 -18.72 7.14 -4.76
C VAL A 158 -19.75 7.36 -5.87
N ARG A 159 -20.99 6.89 -5.70
CA ARG A 159 -22.09 7.14 -6.64
C ARG A 159 -22.37 8.62 -6.82
N SER A 160 -22.33 9.41 -5.74
CA SER A 160 -22.55 10.86 -5.79
C SER A 160 -21.44 11.56 -6.55
N PHE A 161 -20.17 11.22 -6.29
CA PHE A 161 -19.03 11.75 -7.04
C PHE A 161 -19.08 11.33 -8.52
N ASN A 162 -19.44 10.08 -8.81
CA ASN A 162 -19.56 9.58 -10.18
C ASN A 162 -20.72 10.25 -10.94
N ARG A 163 -21.77 10.69 -10.23
CA ARG A 163 -22.87 11.47 -10.84
C ARG A 163 -22.45 12.89 -11.19
N MET A 164 -21.74 13.57 -10.30
CA MET A 164 -21.27 14.95 -10.55
C MET A 164 -20.26 15.03 -11.69
N LYS A 165 -19.30 14.10 -11.74
CA LYS A 165 -18.34 14.02 -12.87
C LYS A 165 -19.04 13.78 -14.21
N LYS A 166 -20.10 12.96 -14.20
CA LYS A 166 -20.91 12.71 -15.39
C LYS A 166 -21.73 13.93 -15.83
N GLU A 167 -22.10 14.83 -14.91
CA GLU A 167 -22.77 16.10 -15.26
C GLU A 167 -21.79 17.14 -15.83
N GLU A 168 -20.51 17.11 -15.44
CA GLU A 168 -19.46 17.94 -16.07
C GLU A 168 -19.15 17.46 -17.50
N GLU A 169 -19.03 16.15 -17.74
CA GLU A 169 -18.83 15.60 -19.10
C GLU A 169 -20.03 15.88 -20.04
N VAL A 170 -21.27 15.83 -19.53
CA VAL A 170 -22.48 16.10 -20.33
C VAL A 170 -22.70 17.61 -20.58
N ALA A 171 -22.18 18.47 -19.71
CA ALA A 171 -22.21 19.92 -19.94
C ALA A 171 -21.13 20.38 -20.94
N GLU A 172 -20.06 19.60 -21.10
CA GLU A 172 -18.98 19.86 -22.07
C GLU A 172 -19.25 19.17 -23.43
N GLU A 173 -20.11 18.15 -23.49
CA GLU A 173 -20.57 17.46 -24.72
C GLU A 173 -21.80 18.09 -25.41
N ALA A 174 -22.04 19.40 -25.27
CA ALA A 174 -22.71 20.11 -26.35
C ALA A 174 -21.72 20.13 -27.52
N PRO A 175 -22.02 19.50 -28.68
CA PRO A 175 -21.04 18.86 -29.55
C PRO A 175 -19.98 19.84 -30.06
N ALA A 176 -18.88 19.95 -29.31
CA ALA A 176 -17.59 20.31 -29.84
C ALA A 176 -16.92 19.00 -30.23
N GLU A 177 -16.59 18.89 -31.51
CA GLU A 177 -15.80 17.81 -32.08
C GLU A 177 -14.59 17.54 -31.17
N PRO A 178 -14.21 16.27 -30.94
CA PRO A 178 -13.12 15.95 -30.02
C PRO A 178 -11.86 16.68 -30.47
N GLU A 179 -11.42 17.65 -29.68
CA GLU A 179 -10.11 18.26 -29.91
C GLU A 179 -9.07 17.13 -29.74
N PRO A 180 -8.26 16.85 -30.77
CA PRO A 180 -7.23 15.84 -30.65
C PRO A 180 -6.30 16.22 -29.49
N THR A 181 -6.04 15.26 -28.62
CA THR A 181 -5.11 15.46 -27.50
C THR A 181 -3.75 15.92 -28.04
N ALA A 182 -2.99 16.69 -27.25
CA ALA A 182 -1.70 17.23 -27.71
C ALA A 182 -0.73 16.14 -28.20
N GLU A 183 -0.90 14.89 -27.74
CA GLU A 183 -0.16 13.74 -28.25
C GLU A 183 -0.68 13.29 -29.63
N GLU A 184 -2.00 13.26 -29.86
CA GLU A 184 -2.60 12.94 -31.15
C GLU A 184 -2.30 14.00 -32.22
N THR A 185 -2.19 15.29 -31.86
CA THR A 185 -1.76 16.35 -32.79
C THR A 185 -0.30 16.17 -33.19
N LEU A 186 0.59 15.98 -32.22
CA LEU A 186 2.01 15.75 -32.47
C LEU A 186 2.23 14.48 -33.30
N LEU A 187 1.48 13.41 -33.05
CA LEU A 187 1.57 12.17 -33.83
C LEU A 187 1.04 12.35 -35.26
N THR A 188 0.03 13.21 -35.46
CA THR A 188 -0.48 13.55 -36.80
C THR A 188 0.55 14.39 -37.56
N GLU A 189 1.17 15.37 -36.92
CA GLU A 189 2.25 16.18 -37.49
C GLU A 189 3.47 15.31 -37.87
N ILE A 190 3.89 14.40 -36.99
CA ILE A 190 5.00 13.48 -37.26
C ILE A 190 4.68 12.57 -38.46
N ARG A 191 3.44 12.06 -38.56
CA ARG A 191 3.01 11.23 -39.70
C ARG A 191 3.08 12.00 -41.01
N ASP A 192 2.63 13.25 -41.01
CA ASP A 192 2.60 14.09 -42.21
C ASP A 192 4.01 14.52 -42.62
N LEU A 193 4.91 14.79 -41.67
CA LEU A 193 6.33 15.05 -41.93
C LEU A 193 7.06 13.83 -42.54
N LEU A 194 6.73 12.60 -42.10
CA LEU A 194 7.31 11.39 -42.66
C LEU A 194 6.82 11.12 -44.09
N LYS A 195 5.55 11.43 -44.38
CA LYS A 195 4.98 11.26 -45.73
C LYS A 195 5.55 12.27 -46.73
N ALA A 196 6.04 13.41 -46.26
CA ALA A 196 6.70 14.41 -47.09
C ALA A 196 8.19 14.10 -47.37
N GLN A 197 8.81 13.19 -46.63
CA GLN A 197 10.22 12.78 -46.80
C GLN A 197 10.41 11.52 -47.67
N GLY A 198 9.33 10.80 -48.02
CA GLY A 198 9.34 9.62 -48.89
C GLY A 198 8.63 9.87 -50.21
#